data_AF-A0A1D2W5K4-F1
#
_entry.id   AF-A0A1D2W5K4-F1
#
_cell.length_a   1.000
_cell.length_b   1.000
_cell.length_c   1.000
_cell.angle_alpha   90.00
_cell.angle_beta   90.00
_cell.angle_gamma   90.00
#
_symmetry.space_group_name_H-M   'P 1'
#
loop_
_entity.id
_entity.type
_entity.pdbx_description
1 polymer ?
#
loop_
_entity_poly.entity_id
_entity_poly.type
_entity_poly.pdbx_seq_one_letter_code
_entity_poly.pdbx_strand_id
1 'polypeptide(L)'
;MKFEVYADDFYLRNEFLGIGCLFVPVDKKVELVNSLINKRCLGKSGNYKWNYGDCSFNGMCKKQWHDLNNCEIHYRTLDSSSSHPKKEISGRWVDFLIKNNLENLGLVYFKILYINLSNLDENCFGDENARENMYNRFFRTIIKGSRFFFGPELKEIVKIYHHKGENHEIHSYFPWHVGTRLNIDEDDFFVVDEEIKFIESDHKIYFGSDDDLSDESNIIQFVDLIIGVMSRNIFDGLSNDPTKIILAEKVRDLTQRLLISPKNRNSRYNYYRKQDISFYPKNKLEIQPLFEYLDNEKGEDNFYRVQKLARIPRIDTNNGPLDIWLK
;
A
#
# COMPACT_ATOMS: atom_id res chain seq x y z
N MET A 1 -5.46 13.23 -16.23
CA MET A 1 -4.53 13.00 -15.10
C MET A 1 -3.62 11.84 -15.43
N LYS A 2 -2.30 11.99 -15.29
CA LYS A 2 -1.31 10.96 -15.61
C LYS A 2 -0.66 10.41 -14.34
N PHE A 3 -0.70 9.11 -14.13
CA PHE A 3 -0.20 8.47 -12.90
C PHE A 3 0.25 7.02 -13.13
N GLU A 4 0.92 6.46 -12.14
CA GLU A 4 1.28 5.04 -12.05
C GLU A 4 0.54 4.39 -10.89
N VAL A 5 0.36 3.07 -10.97
CA VAL A 5 -0.31 2.27 -9.93
C VAL A 5 0.72 1.33 -9.30
N TYR A 6 0.78 1.28 -7.98
CA TYR A 6 1.61 0.34 -7.22
C TYR A 6 0.72 -0.45 -6.29
N ALA A 7 0.84 -1.77 -6.32
CA ALA A 7 -0.07 -2.65 -5.61
C ALA A 7 0.62 -3.75 -4.83
N ASP A 8 -0.03 -4.14 -3.74
CA ASP A 8 0.28 -5.33 -2.97
C ASP A 8 -1.02 -5.87 -2.33
N ASP A 9 -0.98 -7.12 -1.89
CA ASP A 9 -2.13 -7.82 -1.33
C ASP A 9 -1.83 -8.53 -0.01
N PHE A 10 -2.90 -8.73 0.77
CA PHE A 10 -2.82 -9.35 2.08
C PHE A 10 -4.03 -10.25 2.33
N TYR A 11 -3.77 -11.53 2.61
CA TYR A 11 -4.80 -12.49 3.00
C TYR A 11 -4.96 -12.55 4.51
N LEU A 12 -6.19 -12.37 4.97
CA LEU A 12 -6.56 -12.50 6.37
C LEU A 12 -7.40 -13.76 6.60
N ARG A 13 -6.77 -14.79 7.20
CA ARG A 13 -7.45 -15.99 7.74
C ARG A 13 -8.47 -16.64 6.79
N ASN A 14 -8.25 -16.53 5.48
CA ASN A 14 -9.17 -16.96 4.41
C ASN A 14 -10.57 -16.30 4.44
N GLU A 15 -10.78 -15.28 5.28
CA GLU A 15 -12.04 -14.54 5.39
C GLU A 15 -12.01 -13.25 4.59
N PHE A 16 -10.88 -12.54 4.62
CA PHE A 16 -10.70 -11.32 3.85
C PHE A 16 -9.47 -11.37 2.94
N LEU A 17 -9.63 -10.86 1.73
CA LEU A 17 -8.54 -10.47 0.84
C LEU A 17 -8.44 -8.94 0.83
N GLY A 18 -7.34 -8.40 1.33
CA GLY A 18 -7.02 -6.97 1.22
C GLY A 18 -6.19 -6.70 -0.02
N ILE A 19 -6.65 -5.79 -0.87
CA ILE A 19 -5.86 -5.24 -1.99
C ILE A 19 -5.59 -3.78 -1.68
N GLY A 20 -4.33 -3.36 -1.69
CA GLY A 20 -3.97 -1.95 -1.57
C GLY A 20 -3.32 -1.43 -2.86
N CYS A 21 -3.76 -0.26 -3.30
CA CYS A 21 -3.16 0.45 -4.41
C CYS A 21 -2.73 1.84 -3.97
N LEU A 22 -1.50 2.21 -4.29
CA LEU A 22 -1.02 3.58 -4.29
C LEU A 22 -1.05 4.12 -5.72
N PHE A 23 -1.64 5.30 -5.88
CA PHE A 23 -1.76 6.01 -7.15
C PHE A 23 -0.79 7.18 -7.12
N VAL A 24 0.24 7.14 -7.95
CA VAL A 24 1.35 8.10 -7.91
C VAL A 24 1.27 8.99 -9.14
N PRO A 25 0.87 10.28 -9.00
CA PRO A 25 1.01 11.25 -10.08
C PRO A 25 2.44 11.28 -10.61
N VAL A 26 2.62 11.23 -11.94
CA VAL A 26 3.95 11.14 -12.55
C VAL A 26 4.83 12.34 -12.17
N ASP A 27 4.24 13.52 -12.06
CA ASP A 27 4.92 14.75 -11.64
C ASP A 27 5.33 14.76 -10.15
N LYS A 28 4.79 13.85 -9.33
CA LYS A 28 5.08 13.71 -7.90
C LYS A 28 5.94 12.51 -7.53
N LYS A 29 6.15 11.57 -8.46
CA LYS A 29 6.91 10.33 -8.22
C LYS A 29 8.29 10.58 -7.61
N VAL A 30 9.08 11.45 -8.24
CA VAL A 30 10.45 11.75 -7.77
C VAL A 30 10.45 12.33 -6.36
N GLU A 31 9.46 13.16 -6.00
CA GLU A 31 9.33 13.74 -4.66
C GLU A 31 8.94 12.69 -3.62
N LEU A 32 8.02 11.78 -3.96
CA LEU A 32 7.63 10.65 -3.11
C LEU A 32 8.81 9.71 -2.86
N VAL A 33 9.48 9.24 -3.92
CA VAL A 33 10.63 8.33 -3.84
C VAL A 33 11.74 8.93 -2.99
N ASN A 34 12.15 10.17 -3.27
CA ASN A 34 13.15 10.86 -2.48
C ASN A 34 12.72 11.00 -1.02
N SER A 35 11.43 11.25 -0.75
CA SER A 35 10.92 11.32 0.61
C SER A 35 11.08 9.99 1.36
N LEU A 36 10.84 8.86 0.71
CA LEU A 36 11.03 7.51 1.28
C LEU A 36 12.52 7.18 1.47
N ILE A 37 13.34 7.37 0.44
CA ILE A 37 14.78 7.10 0.47
C ILE A 37 15.46 7.93 1.54
N ASN A 38 15.17 9.23 1.62
CA ASN A 38 15.79 10.12 2.59
C ASN A 38 15.48 9.74 4.04
N LYS A 39 14.33 9.10 4.30
CA LYS A 39 13.98 8.60 5.64
C LYS A 39 14.80 7.38 6.06
N ARG A 40 15.50 6.71 5.13
CA ARG A 40 16.51 5.69 5.41
C ARG A 40 17.77 6.27 6.07
N CYS A 41 18.03 7.57 5.93
CA CYS A 41 19.14 8.20 6.64
C CYS A 41 18.79 8.40 8.12
N LEU A 42 19.23 7.47 8.96
CA LEU A 42 19.07 7.58 10.42
C LEU A 42 19.98 8.65 11.07
N GLY A 43 20.95 9.15 10.32
CA GLY A 43 21.81 10.27 10.73
C GLY A 43 21.16 11.65 10.57
N LYS A 44 21.96 12.71 10.74
CA LYS A 44 21.48 14.11 10.75
C LYS A 44 21.26 14.73 9.36
N SER A 45 21.67 14.06 8.27
CA SER A 45 21.69 14.68 6.93
C SER A 45 20.30 14.81 6.30
N GLY A 46 19.37 13.88 6.61
CA GLY A 46 18.10 13.77 5.90
C GLY A 46 18.23 13.53 4.39
N ASN A 47 19.41 13.12 3.92
CA ASN A 47 19.73 12.86 2.51
C ASN A 47 20.50 11.53 2.45
N TYR A 48 19.80 10.45 2.09
CA TYR A 48 20.37 9.10 2.03
C TYR A 48 20.91 8.82 0.63
N LYS A 49 22.03 8.10 0.53
CA LYS A 49 22.68 7.81 -0.75
C LYS A 49 23.14 6.37 -0.77
N TRP A 50 22.57 5.51 -1.62
CA TRP A 50 22.87 4.06 -1.62
C TRP A 50 24.36 3.73 -1.43
N ASN A 51 25.25 4.45 -2.13
CA ASN A 51 26.68 4.39 -1.92
C ASN A 51 27.16 5.34 -0.81
N TYR A 52 27.87 4.79 0.18
CA TYR A 52 28.47 5.57 1.27
C TYR A 52 29.43 6.67 0.77
N GLY A 53 30.15 6.44 -0.33
CA GLY A 53 31.06 7.42 -0.92
C GLY A 53 30.37 8.74 -1.30
N ASP A 54 29.10 8.67 -1.67
CA ASP A 54 28.28 9.81 -2.09
C ASP A 54 27.60 10.52 -0.92
N CYS A 55 27.74 10.00 0.30
CA CYS A 55 27.17 10.60 1.50
C CYS A 55 27.84 11.96 1.78
N SER A 56 27.06 13.04 1.79
CA SER A 56 27.56 14.40 2.07
C SER A 56 28.12 14.59 3.49
N PHE A 57 27.95 13.58 4.36
CA PHE A 57 28.47 13.56 5.74
C PHE A 57 29.44 12.39 5.94
N ASN A 58 30.08 11.91 4.87
CA ASN A 58 31.15 10.91 4.97
C ASN A 58 32.22 11.38 5.98
N GLY A 59 32.60 10.51 6.91
CA GLY A 59 33.48 10.86 8.05
C GLY A 59 32.77 11.20 9.36
N MET A 60 31.54 11.74 9.32
CA MET A 60 30.64 11.84 10.50
C MET A 60 29.63 10.69 10.54
N CYS A 61 29.14 10.27 9.37
CA CYS A 61 28.38 9.06 9.19
C CYS A 61 29.35 7.88 9.04
N LYS A 62 29.04 6.73 9.66
CA LYS A 62 29.85 5.51 9.51
C LYS A 62 29.32 4.66 8.35
N LYS A 63 30.21 4.09 7.54
CA LYS A 63 29.85 3.15 6.46
C LYS A 63 28.94 2.01 6.95
N GLN A 64 29.26 1.44 8.13
CA GLN A 64 28.45 0.38 8.74
C GLN A 64 26.98 0.80 8.96
N TRP A 65 26.72 2.06 9.33
CA TRP A 65 25.33 2.54 9.47
C TRP A 65 24.62 2.60 8.12
N HIS A 66 25.35 2.96 7.08
CA HIS A 66 24.84 2.99 5.72
C HIS A 66 24.44 1.59 5.25
N ASP A 67 25.33 0.62 5.44
CA ASP A 67 25.11 -0.78 5.06
C ASP A 67 23.91 -1.38 5.84
N LEU A 68 23.76 -1.01 7.12
CA LEU A 68 22.63 -1.45 7.95
C LEU A 68 21.29 -0.79 7.59
N ASN A 69 21.29 0.46 7.12
CA ASN A 69 20.09 1.18 6.68
C ASN A 69 19.62 0.73 5.27
N ASN A 70 20.52 0.10 4.51
CA ASN A 70 20.24 -0.55 3.23
C ASN A 70 19.52 -1.89 3.45
N CYS A 71 18.33 -1.83 4.04
CA CYS A 71 17.52 -2.99 4.34
C CYS A 71 16.15 -2.91 3.67
N GLU A 72 15.66 -4.03 3.18
CA GLU A 72 14.26 -4.17 2.76
C GLU A 72 13.33 -3.94 3.95
N ILE A 73 12.21 -3.24 3.72
CA ILE A 73 11.10 -3.08 4.64
C ILE A 73 9.95 -3.95 4.15
N HIS A 74 9.62 -5.00 4.91
CA HIS A 74 8.48 -5.87 4.62
C HIS A 74 7.69 -6.08 5.91
N TYR A 75 6.45 -5.58 5.97
CA TYR A 75 5.61 -5.56 7.15
C TYR A 75 5.29 -6.96 7.66
N ARG A 76 5.15 -7.95 6.76
CA ARG A 76 4.86 -9.33 7.16
C ARG A 76 5.95 -9.89 8.07
N THR A 77 7.22 -9.64 7.73
CA THR A 77 8.40 -10.12 8.46
C THR A 77 8.90 -9.17 9.54
N LEU A 78 8.34 -7.96 9.63
CA LEU A 78 8.69 -6.99 10.65
C LEU A 78 8.22 -7.45 12.03
N ASP A 79 9.10 -7.47 13.02
CA ASP A 79 8.75 -7.85 14.39
C ASP A 79 9.72 -7.22 15.41
N SER A 80 9.62 -7.63 16.67
CA SER A 80 10.51 -7.19 17.76
C SER A 80 11.97 -7.63 17.57
N SER A 81 12.20 -8.77 16.90
CA SER A 81 13.52 -9.31 16.60
C SER A 81 14.21 -8.64 15.40
N SER A 82 13.42 -7.93 14.57
CA SER A 82 13.93 -7.19 13.42
C SER A 82 14.99 -6.18 13.82
N SER A 83 15.94 -5.94 12.91
CA SER A 83 17.05 -5.02 13.12
C SER A 83 16.55 -3.62 13.49
N HIS A 84 17.32 -2.91 14.31
CA HIS A 84 16.99 -1.54 14.72
C HIS A 84 16.71 -0.62 13.51
N PRO A 85 17.54 -0.60 12.45
CA PRO A 85 17.25 0.22 11.27
C PRO A 85 15.93 -0.13 10.59
N LYS A 86 15.61 -1.42 10.44
CA LYS A 86 14.35 -1.86 9.82
C LYS A 86 13.15 -1.30 10.59
N LYS A 87 13.19 -1.34 11.92
CA LYS A 87 12.14 -0.78 12.80
C LYS A 87 12.05 0.74 12.70
N GLU A 88 13.18 1.44 12.77
CA GLU A 88 13.25 2.90 12.67
C GLU A 88 12.77 3.44 11.32
N ILE A 89 13.23 2.84 10.22
CA ILE A 89 12.85 3.25 8.87
C ILE A 89 11.34 3.03 8.66
N SER A 90 10.81 1.89 9.10
CA SER A 90 9.36 1.63 9.08
C SER A 90 8.59 2.70 9.86
N GLY A 91 9.06 3.06 11.06
CA GLY A 91 8.49 4.15 11.87
C GLY A 91 8.49 5.49 11.15
N ARG A 92 9.61 5.85 10.52
CA ARG A 92 9.77 7.11 9.78
C ARG A 92 8.94 7.18 8.50
N TRP A 93 8.71 6.05 7.82
CA TRP A 93 7.80 5.98 6.67
C TRP A 93 6.34 6.12 7.11
N VAL A 94 5.95 5.52 8.23
CA VAL A 94 4.63 5.75 8.84
C VAL A 94 4.46 7.22 9.27
N ASP A 95 5.47 7.82 9.88
CA ASP A 95 5.44 9.24 10.23
C ASP A 95 5.36 10.13 8.99
N PHE A 96 6.02 9.75 7.89
CA PHE A 96 5.90 10.42 6.60
C PHE A 96 4.46 10.36 6.05
N LEU A 97 3.77 9.22 6.14
CA LEU A 97 2.35 9.12 5.76
C LEU A 97 1.49 10.12 6.55
N ILE A 98 1.71 10.19 7.87
CA ILE A 98 0.97 11.11 8.74
C ILE A 98 1.30 12.57 8.41
N LYS A 99 2.58 12.88 8.17
CA LYS A 99 3.05 14.20 7.77
C LYS A 99 2.46 14.63 6.41
N ASN A 100 2.44 13.74 5.41
CA ASN A 100 1.80 13.99 4.11
C ASN A 100 0.36 14.49 4.26
N ASN A 101 -0.34 13.94 5.24
CA ASN A 101 -1.73 14.25 5.53
C ASN A 101 -1.86 15.57 6.31
N LEU A 102 -1.14 15.72 7.42
CA LEU A 102 -1.22 16.90 8.27
C LEU A 102 -0.75 18.17 7.53
N GLU A 103 0.29 18.05 6.70
CA GLU A 103 0.86 19.18 5.93
C GLU A 103 0.30 19.28 4.51
N ASN A 104 -0.68 18.44 4.16
CA ASN A 104 -1.35 18.46 2.86
C ASN A 104 -0.39 18.34 1.66
N LEU A 105 0.71 17.59 1.78
CA LEU A 105 1.76 17.50 0.76
C LEU A 105 1.25 16.97 -0.58
N GLY A 106 0.21 16.13 -0.56
CA GLY A 106 -0.39 15.59 -1.79
C GLY A 106 0.53 14.64 -2.55
N LEU A 107 1.30 13.83 -1.83
CA LEU A 107 2.20 12.81 -2.39
C LEU A 107 1.63 11.40 -2.30
N VAL A 108 0.75 11.14 -1.33
CA VAL A 108 0.24 9.80 -1.04
C VAL A 108 -1.26 9.72 -1.30
N TYR A 109 -1.62 9.07 -2.41
CA TYR A 109 -3.00 8.73 -2.77
C TYR A 109 -3.16 7.22 -2.75
N PHE A 110 -3.99 6.67 -1.87
CA PHE A 110 -4.17 5.21 -1.80
C PHE A 110 -5.62 4.80 -1.65
N LYS A 111 -5.92 3.60 -2.14
CA LYS A 111 -7.14 2.89 -1.80
C LYS A 111 -6.78 1.53 -1.23
N ILE A 112 -7.47 1.12 -0.17
CA ILE A 112 -7.44 -0.25 0.33
C ILE A 112 -8.86 -0.81 0.19
N LEU A 113 -9.00 -1.97 -0.45
CA LEU A 113 -10.24 -2.70 -0.58
C LEU A 113 -10.11 -4.04 0.13
N TYR A 114 -10.92 -4.26 1.17
CA TYR A 114 -11.06 -5.55 1.82
C TYR A 114 -12.25 -6.31 1.26
N ILE A 115 -11.97 -7.45 0.65
CA ILE A 115 -12.96 -8.32 0.03
C ILE A 115 -13.34 -9.39 1.06
N ASN A 116 -14.59 -9.41 1.51
CA ASN A 116 -15.15 -10.43 2.39
C ASN A 116 -15.46 -11.69 1.57
N LEU A 117 -14.57 -12.66 1.65
CA LEU A 117 -14.64 -13.92 0.92
C LEU A 117 -15.82 -14.78 1.41
N SER A 118 -16.23 -14.66 2.68
CA SER A 118 -17.36 -15.42 3.24
C SER A 118 -18.71 -14.98 2.66
N ASN A 119 -18.77 -13.77 2.10
CA ASN A 119 -19.96 -13.23 1.45
C ASN A 119 -19.95 -13.41 -0.07
N LEU A 120 -18.90 -14.01 -0.63
CA LEU A 120 -18.78 -14.30 -2.05
C LEU A 120 -19.00 -15.79 -2.32
N ASP A 121 -19.56 -16.09 -3.48
CA ASP A 121 -19.58 -17.43 -4.02
C ASP A 121 -18.45 -17.55 -5.05
N GLU A 122 -17.41 -18.34 -4.73
CA GLU A 122 -16.25 -18.53 -5.61
C GLU A 122 -16.67 -19.10 -6.98
N ASN A 123 -17.78 -19.85 -7.06
CA ASN A 123 -18.28 -20.42 -8.32
C ASN A 123 -18.75 -19.33 -9.32
N CYS A 124 -18.98 -18.10 -8.84
CA CYS A 124 -19.30 -16.97 -9.72
C CYS A 124 -18.09 -16.45 -10.51
N PHE A 125 -16.88 -16.97 -10.27
CA PHE A 125 -15.64 -16.50 -10.90
C PHE A 125 -15.01 -17.54 -11.85
N GLY A 126 -15.83 -18.50 -12.32
CA GLY A 126 -15.42 -19.57 -13.23
C GLY A 126 -14.95 -20.82 -12.50
N ASP A 127 -14.81 -21.91 -13.25
CA ASP A 127 -14.48 -23.23 -12.70
C ASP A 127 -12.97 -23.43 -12.48
N GLU A 128 -12.13 -22.70 -13.21
CA GLU A 128 -10.67 -22.75 -13.12
C GLU A 128 -10.10 -21.43 -12.59
N ASN A 129 -9.16 -21.51 -11.64
CA ASN A 129 -8.48 -20.35 -11.02
C ASN A 129 -9.47 -19.27 -10.55
N ALA A 130 -10.59 -19.68 -9.95
CA ALA A 130 -11.68 -18.80 -9.54
C ALA A 130 -11.20 -17.66 -8.61
N ARG A 131 -10.24 -17.95 -7.72
CA ARG A 131 -9.69 -16.96 -6.78
C ARG A 131 -8.85 -15.91 -7.49
N GLU A 132 -8.06 -16.30 -8.47
CA GLU A 132 -7.24 -15.41 -9.28
C GLU A 132 -8.15 -14.56 -10.19
N ASN A 133 -9.19 -15.16 -10.78
CA ASN A 133 -10.20 -14.42 -11.54
C ASN A 133 -10.92 -13.37 -10.68
N MET A 134 -11.29 -13.76 -9.45
CA MET A 134 -11.82 -12.85 -8.44
C MET A 134 -10.84 -11.72 -8.13
N TYR A 135 -9.57 -12.05 -7.90
CA TYR A 135 -8.51 -11.06 -7.66
C TYR A 135 -8.42 -10.06 -8.81
N ASN A 136 -8.29 -10.52 -10.05
CA ASN A 136 -8.19 -9.68 -11.25
C ASN A 136 -9.34 -8.68 -11.33
N ARG A 137 -10.56 -9.15 -11.04
CA ARG A 137 -11.75 -8.31 -11.08
C ARG A 137 -11.72 -7.21 -10.03
N PHE A 138 -11.43 -7.57 -8.78
CA PHE A 138 -11.36 -6.58 -7.71
C PHE A 138 -10.14 -5.66 -7.83
N PHE A 139 -9.05 -6.15 -8.41
CA PHE A 139 -7.89 -5.35 -8.74
C PHE A 139 -8.23 -4.26 -9.76
N ARG A 140 -9.01 -4.60 -10.80
CA ARG A 140 -9.56 -3.59 -11.72
C ARG A 140 -10.48 -2.61 -10.99
N THR A 141 -11.36 -3.10 -10.12
CA THR A 141 -12.29 -2.25 -9.34
C THR A 141 -11.57 -1.26 -8.44
N ILE A 142 -10.46 -1.65 -7.79
CA ILE A 142 -9.69 -0.71 -6.96
C ILE A 142 -9.01 0.36 -7.81
N ILE A 143 -8.50 0.01 -9.00
CA ILE A 143 -7.91 0.97 -9.96
C ILE A 143 -8.96 1.98 -10.46
N LYS A 144 -10.18 1.51 -10.79
CA LYS A 144 -11.34 2.39 -11.12
C LYS A 144 -11.63 3.39 -9.98
N GLY A 145 -11.31 3.03 -8.74
CA GLY A 145 -11.41 3.90 -7.57
C GLY A 145 -10.60 5.20 -7.65
N SER A 146 -9.60 5.28 -8.52
CA SER A 146 -8.82 6.51 -8.78
C SER A 146 -9.69 7.69 -9.25
N ARG A 147 -10.89 7.45 -9.81
CA ARG A 147 -11.90 8.48 -10.10
C ARG A 147 -12.20 9.39 -8.91
N PHE A 148 -12.27 8.81 -7.70
CA PHE A 148 -12.51 9.57 -6.47
C PHE A 148 -11.39 10.59 -6.21
N PHE A 149 -10.14 10.24 -6.54
CA PHE A 149 -8.98 11.08 -6.31
C PHE A 149 -8.84 12.14 -7.40
N PHE A 150 -8.86 11.71 -8.66
CA PHE A 150 -8.42 12.55 -9.77
C PHE A 150 -9.53 13.17 -10.59
N GLY A 151 -10.81 12.95 -10.25
CA GLY A 151 -11.92 13.66 -10.89
C GLY A 151 -12.40 12.97 -12.18
N PRO A 152 -13.21 13.67 -12.99
CA PRO A 152 -13.80 13.12 -14.21
C PRO A 152 -12.83 13.09 -15.41
N GLU A 153 -11.70 13.77 -15.35
CA GLU A 153 -10.72 13.82 -16.45
C GLU A 153 -10.21 12.43 -16.83
N LEU A 154 -9.77 12.26 -18.08
CA LEU A 154 -9.14 11.02 -18.57
C LEU A 154 -8.00 10.59 -17.64
N LYS A 155 -8.00 9.32 -17.22
CA LYS A 155 -6.99 8.71 -16.36
C LYS A 155 -5.99 7.97 -17.24
N GLU A 156 -4.86 8.63 -17.50
CA GLU A 156 -3.73 8.03 -18.19
C GLU A 156 -2.87 7.27 -17.17
N ILE A 157 -2.96 5.93 -17.20
CA ILE A 157 -2.13 5.04 -16.39
C ILE A 157 -0.90 4.70 -17.20
N VAL A 158 0.27 5.17 -16.77
CA VAL A 158 1.52 4.94 -17.49
C VAL A 158 1.97 3.50 -17.35
N LYS A 159 1.89 3.00 -16.12
CA LYS A 159 2.37 1.67 -15.75
C LYS A 159 1.64 1.16 -14.52
N ILE A 160 1.44 -0.15 -14.47
CA ILE A 160 0.92 -0.87 -13.31
C ILE A 160 2.04 -1.73 -12.76
N TYR A 161 2.37 -1.52 -11.49
CA TYR A 161 3.33 -2.28 -10.74
C TYR A 161 2.61 -3.11 -9.68
N HIS A 162 3.03 -4.36 -9.53
CA HIS A 162 2.54 -5.24 -8.48
C HIS A 162 3.72 -5.86 -7.76
N HIS A 163 3.60 -6.03 -6.45
CA HIS A 163 4.56 -6.82 -5.69
C HIS A 163 4.67 -8.22 -6.29
N LYS A 164 5.90 -8.71 -6.44
CA LYS A 164 6.14 -10.00 -7.03
C LYS A 164 5.66 -11.12 -6.10
N GLY A 165 4.92 -12.08 -6.66
CA GLY A 165 4.35 -13.20 -5.92
C GLY A 165 4.02 -14.36 -6.85
N GLU A 166 4.37 -15.57 -6.43
CA GLU A 166 4.39 -16.76 -7.29
C GLU A 166 3.07 -17.01 -8.04
N ASN A 167 1.91 -16.86 -7.39
CA ASN A 167 0.62 -17.19 -7.99
C ASN A 167 0.14 -16.15 -9.01
N HIS A 168 0.48 -14.88 -8.81
CA HIS A 168 0.02 -13.78 -9.66
C HIS A 168 0.78 -13.75 -10.99
N GLU A 169 2.08 -14.03 -10.97
CA GLU A 169 2.94 -14.02 -12.15
C GLU A 169 2.63 -15.15 -13.14
N ILE A 170 2.35 -16.34 -12.63
CA ILE A 170 2.10 -17.53 -13.46
C ILE A 170 0.66 -17.61 -13.98
N HIS A 171 -0.22 -16.74 -13.49
CA HIS A 171 -1.63 -16.75 -13.89
C HIS A 171 -1.79 -16.30 -15.35
N SER A 172 -2.54 -17.05 -16.15
CA SER A 172 -2.64 -16.82 -17.61
C SER A 172 -3.16 -15.44 -18.01
N TYR A 173 -3.93 -14.78 -17.13
CA TYR A 173 -4.61 -13.53 -17.45
C TYR A 173 -4.12 -12.34 -16.62
N PHE A 174 -3.69 -12.54 -15.38
CA PHE A 174 -3.45 -11.41 -14.48
C PHE A 174 -2.38 -10.43 -15.00
N PRO A 175 -1.25 -10.90 -15.58
CA PRO A 175 -0.20 -10.03 -16.06
C PRO A 175 -0.61 -9.00 -17.11
N TRP A 176 -1.72 -9.15 -17.83
CA TRP A 176 -2.08 -8.25 -18.94
C TRP A 176 -3.57 -7.88 -18.99
N HIS A 177 -4.45 -8.77 -18.53
CA HIS A 177 -5.89 -8.61 -18.69
C HIS A 177 -6.45 -7.37 -17.98
N VAL A 178 -5.84 -6.95 -16.87
CA VAL A 178 -6.30 -5.79 -16.09
C VAL A 178 -6.16 -4.50 -16.92
N GLY A 179 -4.99 -4.26 -17.51
CA GLY A 179 -4.73 -3.08 -18.33
C GLY A 179 -5.57 -3.08 -19.59
N THR A 180 -5.58 -4.20 -20.32
CA THR A 180 -6.39 -4.37 -21.54
C THR A 180 -7.88 -4.11 -21.30
N ARG A 181 -8.45 -4.69 -20.23
CA ARG A 181 -9.87 -4.48 -19.94
C ARG A 181 -10.19 -3.06 -19.51
N LEU A 182 -9.29 -2.34 -18.84
CA LEU A 182 -9.51 -0.92 -18.53
C LEU A 182 -9.61 -0.08 -19.81
N ASN A 183 -8.77 -0.36 -20.81
CA ASN A 183 -8.81 0.34 -22.11
C ASN A 183 -10.07 0.02 -22.93
N ILE A 184 -10.60 -1.20 -22.82
CA ILE A 184 -11.78 -1.63 -23.58
C ILE A 184 -13.09 -1.23 -22.88
N ASP A 185 -13.16 -1.38 -21.56
CA ASP A 185 -14.42 -1.28 -20.81
C ASP A 185 -14.71 0.14 -20.30
N GLU A 186 -13.70 1.02 -20.19
CA GLU A 186 -13.83 2.30 -19.50
C GLU A 186 -13.37 3.49 -20.36
N ASP A 187 -14.32 4.30 -20.82
CA ASP A 187 -14.05 5.46 -21.71
C ASP A 187 -13.17 6.55 -21.09
N ASP A 188 -13.08 6.62 -19.74
CA ASP A 188 -12.27 7.60 -19.01
C ASP A 188 -10.93 7.03 -18.53
N PHE A 189 -10.51 5.84 -19.00
CA PHE A 189 -9.18 5.28 -18.74
C PHE A 189 -8.38 5.11 -20.04
N PHE A 190 -7.06 5.29 -19.91
CA PHE A 190 -6.09 4.94 -20.95
C PHE A 190 -4.82 4.40 -20.27
N VAL A 191 -4.59 3.10 -20.37
CA VAL A 191 -3.45 2.36 -19.87
C VAL A 191 -2.42 2.24 -20.99
N VAL A 192 -1.27 2.89 -20.82
CA VAL A 192 -0.21 2.95 -21.83
C VAL A 192 0.52 1.62 -21.94
N ASP A 193 0.96 1.10 -20.79
CA ASP A 193 1.55 -0.24 -20.65
C ASP A 193 0.52 -1.14 -19.99
N GLU A 194 -0.19 -1.94 -20.81
CA GLU A 194 -1.28 -2.80 -20.34
C GLU A 194 -0.78 -3.98 -19.48
N GLU A 195 0.51 -4.30 -19.57
CA GLU A 195 1.14 -5.36 -18.80
C GLU A 195 1.56 -4.86 -17.40
N ILE A 196 1.29 -5.70 -16.41
CA ILE A 196 1.71 -5.52 -15.03
C ILE A 196 3.21 -5.84 -14.95
N LYS A 197 4.00 -4.88 -14.48
CA LYS A 197 5.41 -5.11 -14.13
C LYS A 197 5.49 -5.61 -12.69
N PHE A 198 5.88 -6.86 -12.50
CA PHE A 198 6.11 -7.45 -11.19
C PHE A 198 7.46 -7.00 -10.61
N ILE A 199 7.43 -6.47 -9.40
CA ILE A 199 8.59 -5.87 -8.72
C ILE A 199 8.89 -6.63 -7.44
N GLU A 200 10.15 -7.02 -7.28
CA GLU A 200 10.65 -7.57 -6.03
C GLU A 200 10.74 -6.47 -4.98
N SER A 201 10.29 -6.76 -3.76
CA SER A 201 10.36 -5.78 -2.67
C SER A 201 11.79 -5.44 -2.29
N ASP A 202 12.75 -6.37 -2.38
CA ASP A 202 14.15 -6.08 -2.07
C ASP A 202 14.85 -5.29 -3.19
N HIS A 203 14.75 -3.97 -3.10
CA HIS A 203 15.40 -2.97 -3.96
C HIS A 203 16.90 -3.21 -4.27
N LYS A 204 17.65 -3.95 -3.44
CA LYS A 204 19.08 -4.24 -3.68
C LYS A 204 19.31 -5.13 -4.91
N ILE A 205 18.33 -5.93 -5.32
CA ILE A 205 18.50 -6.84 -6.47
C ILE A 205 18.68 -6.08 -7.79
N TYR A 206 18.23 -4.82 -7.82
CA TYR A 206 18.23 -3.98 -9.00
C TYR A 206 19.48 -3.09 -9.12
N PHE A 207 20.34 -3.09 -8.10
CA PHE A 207 21.55 -2.27 -8.12
C PHE A 207 22.47 -2.67 -9.27
N GLY A 208 22.79 -1.69 -10.13
CA GLY A 208 23.67 -1.88 -11.27
C GLY A 208 23.03 -2.63 -12.45
N SER A 209 21.74 -2.98 -12.38
CA SER A 209 20.98 -3.59 -13.48
C SER A 209 19.84 -2.69 -13.97
N ASP A 210 19.05 -2.11 -13.07
CA ASP A 210 17.93 -1.21 -13.40
C ASP A 210 17.62 -0.31 -12.18
N ASP A 211 18.34 0.80 -12.05
CA ASP A 211 18.22 1.68 -10.87
C ASP A 211 16.80 2.26 -10.71
N ASP A 212 16.05 2.44 -11.81
CA ASP A 212 14.65 2.87 -11.76
C ASP A 212 13.78 1.85 -11.01
N LEU A 213 14.06 0.55 -11.17
CA LEU A 213 13.35 -0.50 -10.42
C LEU A 213 13.66 -0.52 -8.93
N SER A 214 14.83 -0.02 -8.53
CA SER A 214 15.15 0.15 -7.11
C SER A 214 14.20 1.17 -6.46
N ASP A 215 13.85 2.24 -7.18
CA ASP A 215 12.89 3.23 -6.72
C ASP A 215 11.48 2.64 -6.61
N GLU A 216 11.05 1.84 -7.60
CA GLU A 216 9.74 1.16 -7.56
C GLU A 216 9.62 0.20 -6.39
N SER A 217 10.67 -0.57 -6.09
CA SER A 217 10.72 -1.46 -4.92
C SER A 217 10.48 -0.71 -3.62
N ASN A 218 10.99 0.52 -3.49
CA ASN A 218 10.75 1.33 -2.29
C ASN A 218 9.27 1.74 -2.17
N ILE A 219 8.59 2.01 -3.29
CA ILE A 219 7.15 2.31 -3.30
C ILE A 219 6.35 1.05 -2.94
N ILE A 220 6.71 -0.12 -3.50
CA ILE A 220 6.07 -1.40 -3.15
C ILE A 220 6.19 -1.71 -1.65
N GLN A 221 7.39 -1.59 -1.08
CA GLN A 221 7.60 -1.73 0.37
C GLN A 221 6.72 -0.75 1.19
N PHE A 222 6.50 0.45 0.67
CA PHE A 222 5.63 1.45 1.31
C PHE A 222 4.15 1.06 1.24
N VAL A 223 3.69 0.49 0.11
CA VAL A 223 2.33 -0.06 -0.05
C VAL A 223 2.08 -1.18 0.96
N ASP A 224 2.97 -2.18 1.03
CA ASP A 224 2.92 -3.28 2.00
C ASP A 224 2.82 -2.75 3.43
N LEU A 225 3.68 -1.78 3.79
CA LEU A 225 3.67 -1.15 5.10
C LEU A 225 2.33 -0.47 5.40
N ILE A 226 1.78 0.32 4.48
CA ILE A 226 0.48 1.00 4.63
C ILE A 226 -0.64 -0.03 4.86
N ILE A 227 -0.75 -1.03 3.99
CA ILE A 227 -1.77 -2.08 4.11
C ILE A 227 -1.64 -2.77 5.46
N GLY A 228 -0.42 -3.11 5.86
CA GLY A 228 -0.10 -3.77 7.10
C GLY A 228 -0.56 -3.03 8.36
N VAL A 229 -0.14 -1.76 8.50
CA VAL A 229 -0.45 -0.95 9.70
C VAL A 229 -1.92 -0.57 9.76
N MET A 230 -2.58 -0.35 8.62
CA MET A 230 -4.02 -0.08 8.54
C MET A 230 -4.81 -1.35 8.89
N SER A 231 -4.44 -2.50 8.34
CA SER A 231 -5.09 -3.79 8.62
C SER A 231 -5.02 -4.13 10.11
N ARG A 232 -3.90 -3.85 10.78
CA ARG A 232 -3.78 -4.11 12.23
C ARG A 232 -4.75 -3.27 13.08
N ASN A 233 -5.11 -2.08 12.61
CA ASN A 233 -6.11 -1.24 13.27
C ASN A 233 -7.54 -1.71 13.00
N ILE A 234 -7.77 -2.47 11.93
CA ILE A 234 -9.09 -2.89 11.46
C ILE A 234 -9.46 -4.26 12.02
N PHE A 235 -8.53 -5.22 11.97
CA PHE A 235 -8.80 -6.60 12.32
C PHE A 235 -8.15 -6.99 13.65
N ASP A 236 -8.93 -7.66 14.50
CA ASP A 236 -8.45 -8.17 15.78
C ASP A 236 -7.51 -9.38 15.59
N GLY A 237 -6.45 -9.42 16.40
CA GLY A 237 -5.56 -10.58 16.49
C GLY A 237 -4.64 -10.82 15.28
N LEU A 238 -4.34 -9.81 14.46
CA LEU A 238 -3.33 -9.95 13.39
C LEU A 238 -1.92 -10.15 13.95
N SER A 239 -1.57 -9.45 15.02
CA SER A 239 -0.28 -9.59 15.70
C SER A 239 -0.32 -8.92 17.08
N ASN A 240 0.38 -9.52 18.03
CA ASN A 240 0.67 -8.92 19.34
C ASN A 240 2.13 -8.46 19.44
N ASP A 241 2.86 -8.46 18.32
CA ASP A 241 4.24 -8.00 18.31
C ASP A 241 4.32 -6.49 18.63
N PRO A 242 5.19 -6.08 19.58
CA PRO A 242 5.30 -4.69 19.99
C PRO A 242 5.61 -3.72 18.86
N THR A 243 6.47 -4.10 17.91
CA THR A 243 6.85 -3.24 16.78
C THR A 243 5.63 -2.94 15.92
N LYS A 244 4.86 -3.98 15.53
CA LYS A 244 3.67 -3.80 14.70
C LYS A 244 2.58 -2.98 15.40
N ILE A 245 2.42 -3.16 16.72
CA ILE A 245 1.49 -2.37 17.52
C ILE A 245 1.89 -0.89 17.53
N ILE A 246 3.16 -0.55 17.80
CA ILE A 246 3.64 0.84 17.85
C ILE A 246 3.40 1.53 16.49
N LEU A 247 3.68 0.83 15.39
CA LEU A 247 3.43 1.36 14.04
C LEU A 247 1.93 1.53 13.75
N ALA A 248 1.10 0.58 14.16
CA ALA A 248 -0.35 0.68 14.04
C ALA A 248 -0.91 1.85 14.87
N GLU A 249 -0.40 2.09 16.08
CA GLU A 249 -0.82 3.21 16.93
C GLU A 249 -0.58 4.56 16.26
N LYS A 250 0.56 4.75 15.57
CA LYS A 250 0.87 5.98 14.84
C LYS A 250 -0.19 6.36 13.79
N VAL A 251 -0.77 5.38 13.11
CA VAL A 251 -1.80 5.62 12.07
C VAL A 251 -3.24 5.52 12.56
N ARG A 252 -3.45 5.11 13.81
CA ARG A 252 -4.79 4.76 14.33
C ARG A 252 -5.83 5.84 14.11
N ASP A 253 -5.47 7.09 14.42
CA ASP A 253 -6.33 8.27 14.23
C ASP A 253 -6.73 8.47 12.77
N LEU A 254 -5.77 8.28 11.85
CA LEU A 254 -6.01 8.39 10.42
C LEU A 254 -6.92 7.26 9.96
N THR A 255 -6.64 6.01 10.35
CA THR A 255 -7.48 4.85 10.04
C THR A 255 -8.91 5.06 10.51
N GLN A 256 -9.11 5.49 11.76
CA GLN A 256 -10.43 5.75 12.31
C GLN A 256 -11.22 6.74 11.45
N ARG A 257 -10.59 7.83 11.03
CA ARG A 257 -11.23 8.87 10.25
C ARG A 257 -11.57 8.40 8.83
N LEU A 258 -10.71 7.60 8.22
CA LEU A 258 -10.97 6.98 6.91
C LEU A 258 -12.14 6.00 6.95
N LEU A 259 -12.38 5.35 8.09
CA LEU A 259 -13.49 4.42 8.26
C LEU A 259 -14.81 5.13 8.61
N ILE A 260 -14.77 6.09 9.54
CA ILE A 260 -15.98 6.74 10.09
C ILE A 260 -16.43 7.93 9.22
N SER A 261 -15.50 8.70 8.65
CA SER A 261 -15.82 9.92 7.90
C SER A 261 -14.88 10.12 6.70
N PRO A 262 -14.82 9.16 5.75
CA PRO A 262 -13.92 9.21 4.59
C PRO A 262 -14.13 10.44 3.69
N LYS A 263 -15.35 11.02 3.71
CA LYS A 263 -15.72 12.18 2.90
C LYS A 263 -15.57 13.53 3.62
N ASN A 264 -14.95 13.57 4.80
CA ASN A 264 -14.78 14.82 5.56
C ASN A 264 -13.72 15.74 4.93
N ARG A 265 -14.19 16.75 4.20
CA ARG A 265 -13.37 17.78 3.54
C ARG A 265 -12.56 18.65 4.51
N ASN A 266 -13.03 18.78 5.75
CA ASN A 266 -12.46 19.67 6.77
C ASN A 266 -11.61 18.90 7.80
N SER A 267 -11.22 17.66 7.49
CA SER A 267 -10.35 16.88 8.37
C SER A 267 -8.96 17.51 8.45
N ARG A 268 -8.40 17.63 9.66
CA ARG A 268 -6.99 18.06 9.88
C ARG A 268 -5.95 17.20 9.16
N TYR A 269 -6.33 15.98 8.74
CA TYR A 269 -5.46 15.06 8.01
C TYR A 269 -5.57 15.20 6.48
N ASN A 270 -6.41 16.09 5.95
CA ASN A 270 -6.50 16.38 4.51
C ASN A 270 -6.61 15.15 3.58
N TYR A 271 -7.23 14.07 4.05
CA TYR A 271 -7.31 12.80 3.32
C TYR A 271 -8.44 12.75 2.28
N TYR A 272 -9.36 13.72 2.29
CA TYR A 272 -10.49 13.75 1.37
C TYR A 272 -10.00 13.77 -0.09
N ARG A 273 -10.53 12.87 -0.92
CA ARG A 273 -10.08 12.64 -2.30
C ARG A 273 -8.58 12.30 -2.42
N LYS A 274 -7.98 11.75 -1.36
CA LYS A 274 -6.62 11.20 -1.41
C LYS A 274 -6.55 9.77 -0.93
N GLN A 275 -7.30 9.43 0.11
CA GLN A 275 -7.17 8.14 0.77
C GLN A 275 -8.53 7.53 1.06
N ASP A 276 -8.65 6.23 0.86
CA ASP A 276 -9.92 5.51 1.02
C ASP A 276 -9.71 4.06 1.50
N ILE A 277 -10.51 3.59 2.45
CA ILE A 277 -10.47 2.20 2.96
C ILE A 277 -11.87 1.56 2.98
N SER A 278 -12.19 0.73 1.98
CA SER A 278 -13.53 0.18 1.78
C SER A 278 -13.58 -1.33 1.96
N PHE A 279 -14.78 -1.86 2.19
CA PHE A 279 -15.05 -3.30 2.28
C PHE A 279 -16.11 -3.69 1.27
N TYR A 280 -16.05 -4.93 0.78
CA TYR A 280 -17.03 -5.48 -0.17
C TYR A 280 -17.09 -7.01 -0.08
N PRO A 281 -18.24 -7.67 -0.28
CA PRO A 281 -19.58 -7.10 -0.26
C PRO A 281 -20.14 -7.04 1.16
N LYS A 282 -21.04 -6.09 1.40
CA LYS A 282 -21.73 -5.90 2.68
C LYS A 282 -22.59 -7.11 3.08
N ASN A 283 -23.30 -7.67 2.11
CA ASN A 283 -24.17 -8.82 2.28
C ASN A 283 -23.66 -9.98 1.43
N LYS A 284 -24.05 -11.20 1.80
CA LYS A 284 -23.81 -12.38 0.96
C LYS A 284 -24.48 -12.18 -0.39
N LEU A 285 -23.73 -12.37 -1.47
CA LEU A 285 -24.25 -12.24 -2.84
C LEU A 285 -24.80 -13.60 -3.29
N GLU A 286 -26.04 -13.60 -3.78
CA GLU A 286 -26.65 -14.78 -4.43
C GLU A 286 -26.24 -14.85 -5.91
N ILE A 287 -26.41 -16.04 -6.51
CA ILE A 287 -25.84 -16.48 -7.80
C ILE A 287 -26.24 -15.60 -9.02
N GLN A 288 -27.25 -14.73 -8.92
CA GLN A 288 -27.61 -13.78 -10.01
C GLN A 288 -26.57 -12.67 -10.17
N PRO A 289 -26.24 -12.32 -11.41
CA PRO A 289 -24.86 -12.27 -11.82
C PRO A 289 -24.14 -11.16 -11.07
N LEU A 290 -23.19 -11.57 -10.23
CA LEU A 290 -22.13 -10.74 -9.68
C LEU A 290 -21.51 -9.80 -10.74
N PHE A 291 -21.61 -10.21 -12.02
CA PHE A 291 -21.28 -9.46 -13.22
C PHE A 291 -21.99 -8.12 -13.36
N GLU A 292 -23.30 -8.02 -13.09
CA GLU A 292 -24.05 -6.77 -13.20
C GLU A 292 -23.85 -5.85 -11.99
N TYR A 293 -23.48 -6.38 -10.82
CA TYR A 293 -23.40 -5.57 -9.60
C TYR A 293 -22.14 -4.71 -9.54
N LEU A 294 -20.96 -5.23 -9.89
CA LEU A 294 -19.71 -4.46 -9.77
C LEU A 294 -19.54 -3.35 -10.80
N ASP A 295 -20.26 -3.43 -11.92
CA ASP A 295 -20.14 -2.50 -13.06
C ASP A 295 -21.33 -1.52 -13.19
N ASN A 296 -22.36 -1.62 -12.32
CA ASN A 296 -23.52 -0.70 -12.26
C ASN A 296 -23.57 0.10 -10.95
N GLU A 297 -24.32 1.22 -10.92
CA GLU A 297 -24.55 2.04 -9.71
C GLU A 297 -25.06 1.25 -8.48
N LYS A 298 -25.78 0.13 -8.70
CA LYS A 298 -26.23 -0.78 -7.63
C LYS A 298 -25.08 -1.47 -6.87
N GLY A 299 -23.88 -1.50 -7.44
CA GLY A 299 -22.67 -2.00 -6.79
C GLY A 299 -22.17 -1.14 -5.65
N GLU A 300 -22.39 0.18 -5.73
CA GLU A 300 -21.97 1.12 -4.68
C GLU A 300 -22.64 0.80 -3.34
N ASP A 301 -23.89 0.33 -3.35
CA ASP A 301 -24.66 -0.05 -2.16
C ASP A 301 -24.07 -1.26 -1.42
N ASN A 302 -23.27 -2.08 -2.10
CA ASN A 302 -22.62 -3.25 -1.52
C ASN A 302 -21.23 -2.93 -0.92
N PHE A 303 -20.67 -1.75 -1.19
CA PHE A 303 -19.49 -1.29 -0.45
C PHE A 303 -19.90 -0.81 0.94
N TYR A 304 -19.07 -1.13 1.94
CA TYR A 304 -19.31 -0.70 3.30
C TYR A 304 -18.02 -0.29 4.00
N ARG A 305 -18.17 0.23 5.21
CA ARG A 305 -17.07 0.58 6.11
C ARG A 305 -17.33 -0.07 7.47
N VAL A 306 -16.28 -0.61 8.07
CA VAL A 306 -16.35 -1.07 9.46
C VAL A 306 -16.33 0.16 10.37
N GLN A 307 -17.25 0.24 11.33
CA GLN A 307 -17.37 1.42 12.20
C GLN A 307 -16.53 1.34 13.48
N LYS A 308 -15.89 0.20 13.73
CA LYS A 308 -15.13 -0.07 14.95
C LYS A 308 -13.71 -0.52 14.62
N LEU A 309 -12.73 0.13 15.24
CA LEU A 309 -11.35 -0.30 15.20
C LEU A 309 -11.13 -1.52 16.09
N ALA A 310 -10.22 -2.39 15.66
CA ALA A 310 -9.66 -3.46 16.47
C ALA A 310 -9.08 -2.90 17.78
N ARG A 311 -9.11 -3.74 18.81
CA ARG A 311 -8.45 -3.44 20.08
C ARG A 311 -6.95 -3.55 19.88
N ILE A 312 -6.23 -2.49 20.25
CA ILE A 312 -4.79 -2.53 20.37
C ILE A 312 -4.42 -2.81 21.83
N PRO A 313 -3.64 -3.87 22.12
CA PRO A 313 -3.11 -4.12 23.46
C PRO A 313 -2.28 -2.92 23.93
N ARG A 314 -2.40 -2.53 25.20
CA ARG A 314 -1.49 -1.52 25.76
C ARG A 314 -0.10 -2.12 25.84
N ILE A 315 0.88 -1.42 25.28
CA ILE A 315 2.29 -1.73 25.49
C ILE A 315 2.79 -0.87 26.63
N ASP A 316 3.42 -1.50 27.62
CA ASP A 316 4.10 -0.78 28.68
C ASP A 316 5.44 -0.26 28.12
N THR A 317 5.48 1.01 27.73
CA THR A 317 6.66 1.64 27.10
C THR A 317 7.69 2.10 28.12
N ASN A 318 7.99 1.27 29.13
CA ASN A 318 9.08 1.53 30.09
C ASN A 318 10.49 1.32 29.49
N ASN A 319 10.58 1.05 28.19
CA ASN A 319 11.83 1.11 27.47
C ASN A 319 12.06 2.58 27.07
N GLY A 320 13.05 3.22 27.70
CA GLY A 320 13.49 4.57 27.37
C GLY A 320 13.86 4.75 25.89
N PRO A 321 14.27 5.97 25.47
CA PRO A 321 14.67 6.22 24.09
C PRO A 321 15.69 5.17 23.63
N LEU A 322 15.55 4.74 22.36
CA LEU A 322 16.30 3.65 21.71
C LEU A 322 17.84 3.83 21.63
N ASP A 323 18.41 4.77 22.39
CA ASP A 323 19.80 5.23 22.31
C ASP A 323 20.84 4.37 23.05
N ILE A 324 20.51 3.15 23.52
CA ILE A 324 21.44 2.38 24.36
C ILE A 324 22.31 1.38 23.58
N TRP A 325 22.07 1.15 22.29
CA TRP A 325 22.76 0.07 21.56
C TRP A 325 23.97 0.53 20.75
N LEU A 326 24.96 1.08 21.46
CA LEU A 326 26.37 0.99 21.10
C LEU A 326 27.19 0.78 22.39
N LYS A 327 27.28 -0.48 22.82
CA LYS A 327 28.47 -1.00 23.50
C LYS A 327 29.11 -2.03 22.60
#